data_AF-A0A3M2FK86-F1
#
_entry.id   AF-A0A3M2FK86-F1
#
_cell.length_a   1.000
_cell.length_b   1.000
_cell.length_c   1.000
_cell.angle_alpha   90.00
_cell.angle_beta   90.00
_cell.angle_gamma   90.00
#
_symmetry.space_group_name_H-M   'P 1'
#
loop_
_entity.id
_entity.type
_entity.pdbx_description
1 polymer ?
#
loop_
_entity_poly.entity_id
_entity_poly.type
_entity_poly.pdbx_seq_one_letter_code
_entity_poly.pdbx_strand_id
1 'polypeptide(L)' 'MQISDQALKNILVGKSNPQFNFLALKILITRLKMTAAKDPQLSGFSTYKKEVVQLLQSNMSLPSVQKDVKIMMGVN' A
#
# COMPACT_ATOMS: atom_id res chain seq x y z
N MET A 1 9.38 7.72 6.31
CA MET A 1 8.36 6.67 6.54
C MET A 1 8.84 5.38 5.91
N GLN A 2 8.89 4.29 6.67
CA GLN A 2 9.35 2.98 6.19
C GLN A 2 8.16 2.02 6.25
N ILE A 3 7.56 1.72 5.10
CA ILE A 3 6.54 0.65 4.98
C ILE A 3 7.23 -0.70 4.75
N SER A 4 6.63 -1.77 5.28
CA SER A 4 7.18 -3.13 5.13
C SER A 4 7.00 -3.64 3.71
N ASP A 5 8.12 -4.05 3.08
CA ASP A 5 8.08 -4.60 1.73
C ASP A 5 7.24 -5.86 1.66
N GLN A 6 7.40 -6.74 2.66
CA GLN A 6 6.64 -7.97 2.73
C GLN A 6 5.15 -7.70 2.95
N ALA A 7 4.79 -6.72 3.78
CA ALA A 7 3.39 -6.34 3.99
C ALA A 7 2.76 -5.84 2.69
N LEU A 8 3.41 -4.90 2.00
CA LEU A 8 2.91 -4.39 0.72
C LEU A 8 2.83 -5.51 -0.33
N LYS A 9 3.85 -6.36 -0.46
CA LYS A 9 3.80 -7.51 -1.39
C LYS A 9 2.62 -8.43 -1.07
N ASN A 10 2.43 -8.80 0.19
CA ASN A 10 1.31 -9.64 0.62
C ASN A 10 -0.04 -9.00 0.27
N ILE A 11 -0.17 -7.69 0.42
CA ILE A 11 -1.37 -6.95 0.01
C ILE A 11 -1.56 -7.03 -1.51
N LEU A 12 -0.51 -6.74 -2.29
CA LEU A 12 -0.57 -6.71 -3.76
C LEU A 12 -0.91 -8.07 -4.37
N VAL A 13 -0.42 -9.17 -3.79
CA VAL A 13 -0.75 -10.54 -4.26
C VAL A 13 -2.01 -11.12 -3.62
N GLY A 14 -2.75 -10.34 -2.83
CA GLY A 14 -4.01 -10.77 -2.21
C GLY A 14 -3.86 -11.72 -1.01
N LYS A 15 -2.64 -11.97 -0.51
CA LYS A 15 -2.40 -12.71 0.74
C LYS A 15 -2.86 -11.95 1.99
N SER A 16 -2.99 -10.64 1.90
CA SER A 16 -3.52 -9.78 2.96
C SER A 16 -4.50 -8.75 2.39
N ASN A 17 -5.64 -8.55 3.05
CA ASN A 17 -6.67 -7.61 2.63
C ASN A 17 -7.05 -6.67 3.79
N PRO A 18 -6.14 -5.77 4.20
CA PRO A 18 -6.45 -4.81 5.24
C PRO A 18 -7.53 -3.82 4.79
N GLN A 19 -8.32 -3.35 5.76
CA GLN A 19 -9.29 -2.28 5.52
C GLN A 19 -8.62 -0.91 5.67
N PHE A 20 -8.34 -0.27 4.55
CA PHE A 20 -7.84 1.10 4.52
C PHE A 20 -8.98 2.12 4.70
N ASN A 21 -8.73 3.20 5.42
CA ASN A 21 -9.68 4.28 5.66
C ASN A 21 -9.56 5.38 4.59
N PHE A 22 -8.36 5.58 4.05
CA PHE A 22 -8.09 6.59 3.05
C PHE A 22 -8.49 6.09 1.65
N LEU A 23 -9.48 6.76 1.04
CA LEU A 23 -10.03 6.35 -0.26
C LEU A 23 -8.98 6.34 -1.38
N ALA A 24 -8.09 7.33 -1.43
CA ALA A 24 -7.06 7.37 -2.46
C ALA A 24 -6.09 6.18 -2.34
N LEU A 25 -5.78 5.74 -1.12
CA LEU A 25 -4.98 4.54 -0.88
C LEU A 25 -5.71 3.28 -1.34
N LYS A 26 -7.02 3.16 -1.04
CA LYS A 26 -7.84 2.04 -1.53
C LYS A 26 -7.81 1.93 -3.05
N ILE A 27 -8.01 3.04 -3.75
CA ILE A 27 -7.98 3.09 -5.21
C ILE A 27 -6.59 2.71 -5.75
N LEU A 28 -5.53 3.29 -5.17
CA LEU A 28 -4.16 3.00 -5.56
C LEU A 28 -3.84 1.50 -5.38
N ILE A 29 -4.12 0.93 -4.21
CA ILE A 29 -3.86 -0.49 -3.94
C ILE A 29 -4.65 -1.39 -4.88
N THR A 30 -5.91 -1.08 -5.17
CA THR A 30 -6.71 -1.85 -6.14
C THR A 30 -6.09 -1.81 -7.53
N ARG A 31 -5.65 -0.64 -8.01
CA ARG A 31 -4.93 -0.52 -9.29
C ARG A 31 -3.67 -1.36 -9.28
N LEU A 32 -2.85 -1.25 -8.24
CA LEU A 32 -1.60 -2.00 -8.13
C LEU A 32 -1.83 -3.51 -8.04
N LYS A 33 -2.89 -3.97 -7.37
CA LYS A 33 -3.32 -5.37 -7.36
C LYS A 33 -3.67 -5.87 -8.76
N MET A 34 -4.38 -5.07 -9.56
CA MET A 34 -4.69 -5.43 -10.94
C MET A 34 -3.44 -5.53 -11.82
N THR A 35 -2.46 -4.66 -11.60
CA THR A 35 -1.16 -4.75 -12.27
C THR A 35 -0.38 -5.99 -11.81
N ALA A 36 -0.32 -6.24 -10.50
CA ALA A 36 0.32 -7.41 -9.91
C ALA A 36 -0.30 -8.74 -10.36
N ALA A 37 -1.61 -8.78 -10.62
CA ALA A 37 -2.27 -9.96 -11.18
C ALA A 37 -1.75 -10.33 -12.57
N LYS A 38 -1.25 -9.35 -13.34
CA LYS A 38 -0.63 -9.55 -14.66
C LYS A 38 0.88 -9.79 -14.57
N ASP A 39 1.51 -9.39 -13.47
CA ASP A 39 2.94 -9.58 -13.17
C ASP A 39 3.12 -10.11 -11.73
N PRO A 40 2.97 -11.44 -11.52
CA PRO A 40 3.08 -12.04 -10.19
C PRO A 40 4.47 -11.92 -9.56
N GLN A 41 5.51 -11.66 -10.37
CA GLN A 41 6.87 -11.46 -9.89
C GLN A 41 7.07 -10.05 -9.30
N LEU A 42 6.10 -9.15 -9.47
CA LEU A 42 6.15 -7.77 -9.00
C LEU A 42 7.44 -7.07 -9.47
N SER A 43 7.79 -7.21 -10.74
CA SER A 43 9.00 -6.65 -11.33
C SER A 43 9.08 -5.13 -11.13
N GLY A 44 7.93 -4.46 -11.07
CA GLY A 44 7.77 -3.03 -10.77
C GLY A 44 7.68 -2.65 -9.28
N PHE A 45 7.97 -3.56 -8.34
CA PHE A 45 7.68 -3.36 -6.91
C PHE A 45 8.25 -2.07 -6.31
N SER A 46 9.47 -1.70 -6.69
CA SER A 46 10.11 -0.46 -6.20
C SER A 46 9.28 0.78 -6.54
N THR A 47 8.73 0.84 -7.76
CA THR A 47 7.83 1.91 -8.20
C THR A 47 6.52 1.90 -7.42
N TYR A 48 5.90 0.73 -7.23
CA TYR A 48 4.66 0.59 -6.47
C TYR A 48 4.84 1.09 -5.02
N LYS A 49 5.95 0.71 -4.39
CA LYS A 49 6.31 1.15 -3.05
C LYS A 49 6.47 2.68 -3.00
N LYS A 50 7.18 3.25 -3.97
CA LYS A 50 7.39 4.70 -4.05
C LYS A 50 6.06 5.47 -4.19
N GLU A 51 5.15 5.01 -5.05
CA GLU A 51 3.83 5.61 -5.22
C GLU A 51 3.01 5.59 -3.92
N VAL A 52 2.98 4.44 -3.23
CA VAL A 52 2.26 4.31 -1.95
C VAL A 52 2.87 5.21 -0.88
N VAL A 53 4.20 5.21 -0.74
CA VAL A 53 4.89 6.06 0.23
C VAL A 53 4.64 7.54 -0.06
N GLN A 54 4.74 7.96 -1.32
CA GLN A 54 4.50 9.35 -1.72
C GLN A 54 3.05 9.77 -1.42
N LEU A 55 2.07 8.92 -1.74
CA LEU A 55 0.67 9.20 -1.45
C LEU A 55 0.43 9.39 0.05
N LEU A 56 0.96 8.50 0.89
CA LEU A 56 0.80 8.58 2.34
C LEU A 56 1.52 9.81 2.91
N GLN A 57 2.77 10.06 2.49
CA GLN A 57 3.56 11.20 2.94
C GLN A 57 2.87 12.54 2.65
N SER A 58 2.36 12.73 1.44
CA SER A 58 1.66 13.96 1.04
C SER A 58 0.37 14.20 1.82
N ASN A 59 -0.18 13.19 2.51
CA ASN A 59 -1.45 13.27 3.21
C ASN A 59 -1.35 12.92 4.71
N MET A 60 -0.14 12.94 5.29
CA MET A 60 0.13 12.52 6.68
C MET A 60 -0.63 13.29 7.76
N SER A 61 -1.10 14.49 7.45
CA SER A 61 -1.92 15.30 8.37
C SER A 61 -3.32 14.71 8.58
N LEU A 62 -3.80 13.83 7.70
CA LEU A 62 -5.13 13.24 7.80
C LEU A 62 -5.14 12.06 8.80
N PRO A 63 -6.06 12.03 9.79
CA PRO A 63 -6.15 10.93 10.75
C PRO A 63 -6.40 9.55 10.10
N SER A 64 -7.14 9.51 8.98
CA SER A 64 -7.36 8.28 8.20
C SER A 64 -6.06 7.72 7.62
N VAL A 65 -5.17 8.60 7.16
CA VAL A 65 -3.86 8.23 6.62
C VAL A 65 -2.95 7.70 7.72
N GLN A 66 -2.96 8.33 8.90
CA GLN A 66 -2.16 7.86 10.04
C GLN A 66 -2.55 6.43 10.48
N LYS A 67 -3.86 6.12 10.48
CA LYS A 67 -4.34 4.75 10.73
C LYS A 67 -3.85 3.77 9.67
N ASP A 68 -3.94 4.14 8.40
CA ASP A 68 -3.52 3.28 7.29
C ASP A 68 -2.00 3.08 7.25
N VAL A 69 -1.22 4.08 7.67
CA VAL A 69 0.24 3.97 7.80
C VAL A 69 0.62 2.91 8.84
N LYS A 70 -0.07 2.85 9.99
CA LYS A 70 0.15 1.81 11.01
C LYS A 70 -0.05 0.41 10.43
N ILE A 71 -1.14 0.21 9.70
CA ILE A 71 -1.43 -1.03 8.97
C ILE A 71 -0.28 -1.37 8.00
N MET A 72 0.16 -0.39 7.19
CA MET A 72 1.23 -0.57 6.20
C MET A 72 2.63 -0.81 6.81
N MET A 73 2.84 -0.39 8.06
CA MET A 73 4.05 -0.68 8.83
C MET A 73 3.98 -2.03 9.56
N GLY A 74 2.82 -2.68 9.58
CA GLY A 74 2.60 -3.92 10.34
C GLY A 74 2.58 -3.70 11.86
N VAL A 75 2.35 -2.45 12.30
CA VAL A 75 2.23 -2.08 13.71
C VAL A 75 0.73 -1.95 13.97
N ASN A 76 0.10 -3.03 14.45
CA ASN A 76 -1.30 -3.01 14.86
C ASN A 76 -1.39 -2.56 16.32
#